data_AF-L5M873-F1
#
_entry.id   AF-L5M873-F1
#
_cell.length_a   1.000
_cell.length_b   1.000
_cell.length_c   1.000
_cell.angle_alpha   90.00
_cell.angle_beta   90.00
_cell.angle_gamma   90.00
#
_symmetry.space_group_name_H-M   'P 1'
#
loop_
_entity.id
_entity.type
_entity.pdbx_description
1 polymer ?
#
loop_
_entity_poly.entity_id
_entity_poly.type
_entity_poly.pdbx_seq_one_letter_code
_entity_poly.pdbx_strand_id
1 'polypeptide(L)'
;MAASLAGKELVFVTGNAKKLEEVIQILGDKFPCTLVAKKIDLPEYQGEPDEISIQKCQEAARQVQGPVLVEDTCLCFNALGGLPGPYIKWFLEKLKPEGLHQLLAGFEDKSAYALCTFAFSTGNASEPVRLFRGRTSGRIVVPRGCRDFGWDPCFQPDGYEQTFAEMSKAEKNAISPRFRALRELQEYFGGLISKNDDEHAQRGSGEG
;
A
#
# COMPACT_ATOMS: atom_id res chain seq x y z
N MET A 1 -1.38 -6.89 -19.94
CA MET A 1 -0.73 -6.37 -18.71
C MET A 1 -0.60 -7.42 -17.61
N ALA A 2 -1.64 -7.82 -16.87
CA ALA A 2 -1.44 -8.83 -15.80
C ALA A 2 -1.28 -10.26 -16.32
N ALA A 3 -2.04 -10.67 -17.35
CA ALA A 3 -1.88 -11.99 -17.96
C ALA A 3 -0.47 -12.21 -18.54
N SER A 4 0.16 -11.15 -19.06
CA SER A 4 1.55 -11.17 -19.54
C SER A 4 2.60 -11.26 -18.42
N LEU A 5 2.19 -11.19 -17.14
CA LEU A 5 3.04 -11.30 -15.96
C LEU A 5 2.82 -12.56 -15.13
N ALA A 6 1.82 -13.38 -15.46
CA ALA A 6 1.65 -14.67 -14.81
C ALA A 6 2.93 -15.51 -14.96
N GLY A 7 3.43 -16.05 -13.84
CA GLY A 7 4.69 -16.80 -13.78
C GLY A 7 5.97 -15.96 -13.93
N LYS A 8 5.88 -14.62 -13.99
CA LYS A 8 7.04 -13.73 -14.06
C LYS A 8 7.40 -13.13 -12.69
N GLU A 9 8.63 -12.68 -12.59
CA GLU A 9 9.10 -11.89 -11.44
C GLU A 9 8.45 -10.50 -11.45
N LEU A 10 7.93 -10.10 -10.29
CA LEU A 10 7.47 -8.74 -10.01
C LEU A 10 8.37 -8.17 -8.91
N VAL A 11 9.16 -7.16 -9.26
CA VAL A 11 10.07 -6.54 -8.29
C VAL A 11 9.25 -5.71 -7.31
N PHE A 12 9.28 -6.05 -6.02
CA PHE A 12 8.73 -5.21 -4.97
C PHE A 12 9.84 -4.35 -4.37
N VAL A 13 9.74 -3.03 -4.58
CA VAL A 13 10.74 -2.10 -4.03
C VAL A 13 10.42 -1.82 -2.57
N THR A 14 11.22 -2.41 -1.69
CA THR A 14 11.13 -2.18 -0.26
C THR A 14 12.48 -2.36 0.41
N GLY A 15 12.80 -1.48 1.36
CA GLY A 15 13.89 -1.69 2.32
C GLY A 15 13.41 -2.26 3.66
N ASN A 16 12.10 -2.48 3.83
CA ASN A 16 11.49 -2.87 5.10
C ASN A 16 11.03 -4.34 5.04
N ALA A 17 11.76 -5.21 5.75
CA ALA A 17 11.47 -6.64 5.82
C ALA A 17 10.08 -6.95 6.39
N LYS A 18 9.57 -6.15 7.35
CA LYS A 18 8.22 -6.33 7.90
C LYS A 18 7.14 -6.04 6.86
N LYS A 19 7.33 -5.00 6.02
CA LYS A 19 6.40 -4.72 4.90
C LYS A 19 6.36 -5.89 3.91
N LEU A 20 7.52 -6.44 3.56
CA LEU A 20 7.60 -7.61 2.70
C LEU A 20 6.83 -8.80 3.27
N GLU A 21 7.03 -9.09 4.57
CA GLU A 21 6.33 -10.18 5.25
C GLU A 21 4.81 -9.99 5.24
N GLU A 22 4.32 -8.78 5.52
CA GLU A 22 2.89 -8.45 5.44
C GLU A 22 2.34 -8.59 4.02
N VAL A 23 3.06 -8.13 3.00
CA VAL A 23 2.65 -8.25 1.60
C VAL A 23 2.55 -9.71 1.17
N ILE A 24 3.57 -10.53 1.48
CA ILE A 24 3.57 -11.97 1.14
C ILE A 24 2.41 -12.69 1.83
N GLN A 25 2.19 -12.43 3.13
CA GLN A 25 1.10 -13.05 3.90
C GLN A 25 -0.28 -12.69 3.36
N ILE A 26 -0.49 -11.44 2.91
CA ILE A 26 -1.78 -10.98 2.40
C ILE A 26 -2.03 -11.51 0.98
N LEU A 27 -1.01 -11.49 0.12
CA LEU A 27 -1.14 -11.94 -1.27
C LEU A 27 -1.34 -13.45 -1.36
N GLY A 28 -0.69 -14.20 -0.47
CA GLY A 28 -0.78 -15.66 -0.38
C GLY A 28 -0.36 -16.38 -1.67
N ASP A 29 -0.56 -17.69 -1.68
CA ASP A 29 -0.06 -18.57 -2.76
C ASP A 29 -0.83 -18.43 -4.09
N LYS A 30 -1.93 -17.67 -4.09
CA LYS A 30 -2.78 -17.49 -5.28
C LYS A 30 -2.38 -16.29 -6.13
N PHE A 31 -1.42 -15.48 -5.68
CA PHE A 31 -0.93 -14.37 -6.48
C PHE A 31 -0.11 -14.90 -7.67
N PRO A 32 -0.43 -14.51 -8.91
CA PRO A 32 0.10 -15.19 -10.09
C PRO A 32 1.55 -14.80 -10.47
N CYS A 33 2.19 -13.94 -9.69
CA CYS A 33 3.55 -13.48 -9.94
C CYS A 33 4.48 -13.84 -8.77
N THR A 34 5.75 -14.03 -9.06
CA THR A 34 6.78 -14.22 -8.03
C THR A 34 7.27 -12.86 -7.55
N LEU A 35 6.94 -12.47 -6.32
CA LEU A 35 7.45 -11.22 -5.74
C LEU A 35 8.92 -11.34 -5.38
N VAL A 36 9.75 -10.45 -5.93
CA VAL A 36 11.18 -10.35 -5.63
C VAL A 36 11.45 -9.02 -4.95
N ALA A 37 11.79 -9.05 -3.66
CA ALA A 37 12.14 -7.85 -2.93
C ALA A 37 13.49 -7.30 -3.42
N LYS A 38 13.52 -6.03 -3.84
CA LYS A 38 14.78 -5.32 -4.13
C LYS A 38 14.81 -4.00 -3.38
N LYS A 39 15.95 -3.73 -2.74
CA LYS A 39 16.23 -2.40 -2.19
C LYS A 39 16.77 -1.53 -3.32
N ILE A 40 15.98 -0.56 -3.74
CA ILE A 40 16.35 0.43 -4.77
C ILE A 40 16.32 1.81 -4.10
N ASP A 41 17.33 2.62 -4.36
CA ASP A 41 17.35 4.00 -3.90
C ASP A 41 16.44 4.84 -4.80
N LEU A 42 15.34 5.33 -4.22
CA LEU A 42 14.33 6.11 -4.90
C LEU A 42 14.16 7.44 -4.17
N PRO A 43 14.01 8.56 -4.89
CA PRO A 43 13.70 9.83 -4.27
C PRO A 43 12.38 9.78 -3.49
N GLU A 44 12.32 10.48 -2.36
CA GLU A 44 11.06 10.76 -1.65
C GLU A 44 10.51 12.08 -2.20
N TYR A 45 9.56 11.98 -3.14
CA TYR A 45 8.94 13.14 -3.78
C TYR A 45 7.98 13.89 -2.86
N GLN A 46 7.70 15.14 -3.20
CA GLN A 46 6.64 15.95 -2.59
C GLN A 46 5.48 16.09 -3.58
N GLY A 47 4.27 16.28 -3.08
CA GLY A 47 3.06 16.39 -3.89
C GLY A 47 1.88 15.66 -3.27
N GLU A 48 0.85 15.44 -4.07
CA GLU A 48 -0.29 14.63 -3.65
C GLU A 48 0.08 13.13 -3.61
N PRO A 49 -0.58 12.31 -2.78
CA PRO A 49 -0.22 10.90 -2.61
C PRO A 49 -0.13 10.09 -3.92
N ASP A 50 -1.03 10.35 -4.87
CA ASP A 50 -1.05 9.66 -6.16
C ASP A 50 0.10 10.10 -7.06
N GLU A 51 0.41 11.39 -7.09
CA GLU A 51 1.51 11.95 -7.90
C GLU A 51 2.86 11.40 -7.41
N ILE A 52 3.06 11.37 -6.10
CA ILE A 52 4.24 10.77 -5.46
C ILE A 52 4.36 9.30 -5.85
N SER A 53 3.28 8.53 -5.70
CA SER A 53 3.27 7.10 -6.00
C SER A 53 3.59 6.82 -7.48
N ILE A 54 3.07 7.65 -8.40
CA ILE A 54 3.34 7.55 -9.84
C ILE A 54 4.81 7.86 -10.13
N GLN A 55 5.34 8.99 -9.66
CA GLN A 55 6.72 9.39 -9.92
C GLN A 55 7.72 8.37 -9.36
N LYS A 56 7.46 7.88 -8.15
CA LYS A 56 8.27 6.82 -7.51
C LYS A 56 8.24 5.52 -8.29
N CYS A 57 7.08 5.11 -8.79
CA CYS A 57 6.93 3.91 -9.61
C CYS A 57 7.63 4.06 -10.98
N GLN A 58 7.53 5.23 -11.61
CA GLN A 58 8.22 5.53 -12.88
C GLN A 58 9.74 5.46 -12.72
N GLU A 59 10.28 6.06 -11.67
CA GLU A 59 11.72 6.00 -11.39
C GLU A 59 12.16 4.57 -11.05
N ALA A 60 11.35 3.83 -10.29
CA ALA A 60 11.61 2.42 -10.02
C ALA A 60 11.62 1.58 -11.30
N ALA A 61 10.66 1.79 -12.20
CA ALA A 61 10.57 1.09 -13.48
C ALA A 61 11.77 1.40 -14.38
N ARG A 62 12.24 2.65 -14.38
CA ARG A 62 13.44 3.08 -15.10
C ARG A 62 14.70 2.35 -14.62
N GLN A 63 14.86 2.17 -13.32
CA GLN A 63 16.01 1.46 -12.74
C GLN A 63 15.91 -0.06 -12.88
N VAL A 64 14.71 -0.64 -12.72
CA VAL A 64 14.46 -2.09 -12.84
C VAL A 64 14.46 -2.56 -14.29
N GLN A 65 14.03 -1.72 -15.23
CA GLN A 65 13.79 -2.06 -16.64
C GLN A 65 12.85 -3.27 -16.80
N GLY A 66 11.79 -3.30 -15.98
CA GLY A 66 10.85 -4.41 -15.93
C GLY A 66 9.71 -4.19 -14.94
N PRO A 67 8.90 -5.24 -14.69
CA PRO A 67 7.75 -5.16 -13.83
C PRO A 67 8.14 -4.79 -12.40
N VAL A 68 7.51 -3.74 -11.88
CA VAL A 68 7.82 -3.19 -10.56
C VAL A 68 6.56 -2.80 -9.81
N LEU A 69 6.63 -2.98 -8.50
CA LEU A 69 5.63 -2.61 -7.52
C LEU A 69 6.32 -1.76 -6.43
N VAL A 70 5.77 -0.58 -6.14
CA VAL A 70 6.20 0.28 -5.03
C VAL A 70 5.03 0.50 -4.07
N GLU A 71 5.33 0.79 -2.80
CA GLU A 71 4.33 1.05 -1.76
C GLU A 71 4.63 2.37 -1.05
N ASP A 72 3.63 3.25 -0.99
CA ASP A 72 3.65 4.44 -0.15
C ASP A 72 2.52 4.39 0.89
N THR A 73 2.80 4.91 2.08
CA THR A 73 1.86 4.92 3.21
C THR A 73 1.73 6.33 3.75
N CYS A 74 0.51 6.84 3.80
CA CYS A 74 0.16 8.14 4.35
C CYS A 74 -0.65 7.96 5.64
N LEU A 75 -0.50 8.91 6.57
CA LEU A 75 -1.43 9.10 7.68
C LEU A 75 -1.96 10.52 7.63
N CYS A 76 -3.25 10.65 7.38
CA CYS A 76 -3.87 11.90 6.97
C CYS A 76 -4.84 12.38 8.05
N PHE A 77 -4.59 13.55 8.65
CA PHE A 77 -5.48 14.14 9.65
C PHE A 77 -6.49 15.07 8.97
N ASN A 78 -7.78 14.84 9.15
CA ASN A 78 -8.81 15.61 8.44
C ASN A 78 -8.77 17.09 8.83
N ALA A 79 -8.54 17.40 10.12
CA ALA A 79 -8.36 18.74 10.64
C ALA A 79 -7.19 19.53 10.01
N LEU A 80 -6.19 18.83 9.45
CA LEU A 80 -5.04 19.44 8.78
C LEU A 80 -5.12 19.32 7.24
N GLY A 81 -6.33 19.14 6.69
CA GLY A 81 -6.52 18.98 5.25
C GLY A 81 -5.84 17.75 4.67
N GLY A 82 -5.61 16.71 5.49
CA GLY A 82 -4.92 15.49 5.10
C GLY A 82 -3.42 15.44 5.41
N LEU A 83 -2.84 16.51 5.95
CA LEU A 83 -1.46 16.45 6.49
C LEU A 83 -1.39 15.64 7.81
N PRO A 84 -0.23 15.05 8.16
CA PRO A 84 1.04 15.07 7.44
C PRO A 84 1.05 14.25 6.15
N GLY A 85 0.08 13.35 5.96
CA GLY A 85 -0.12 12.63 4.71
C GLY A 85 1.13 11.85 4.29
N PRO A 86 1.68 12.08 3.07
CA PRO A 86 2.89 11.40 2.59
C PRO A 86 4.14 11.73 3.41
N TYR A 87 4.10 12.80 4.21
CA TYR A 87 5.23 13.25 5.03
C TYR A 87 5.29 12.59 6.41
N ILE A 88 4.39 11.66 6.71
CA ILE A 88 4.24 11.03 8.04
C ILE A 88 5.55 10.47 8.60
N LYS A 89 6.46 9.95 7.76
CA LYS A 89 7.78 9.45 8.17
C LYS A 89 8.56 10.50 8.97
N TRP A 90 8.63 11.72 8.46
CA TRP A 90 9.39 12.82 9.07
C TRP A 90 8.72 13.34 10.34
N PHE A 91 7.39 13.45 10.31
CA PHE A 91 6.61 13.86 11.48
C PHE A 91 6.76 12.84 12.61
N LEU A 92 6.62 11.55 12.32
CA LEU A 92 6.79 10.48 13.30
C LEU A 92 8.22 10.46 13.87
N GLU A 93 9.24 10.65 13.03
CA GLU A 93 10.64 10.64 13.48
C GLU A 93 10.88 11.71 14.56
N LYS A 94 10.38 12.93 14.34
CA LYS A 94 10.60 14.08 15.23
C LYS A 94 9.64 14.11 16.41
N LEU A 95 8.37 13.82 16.18
CA LEU A 95 7.30 14.01 17.16
C LEU A 95 7.04 12.77 18.00
N LYS A 96 7.38 11.57 17.49
CA LYS A 96 6.92 10.28 18.02
C LYS A 96 5.38 10.19 18.02
N PRO A 97 4.77 9.02 18.33
CA PRO A 97 3.31 8.91 18.40
C PRO A 97 2.68 9.94 19.35
N GLU A 98 3.35 10.27 20.46
CA GLU A 98 2.88 11.24 21.45
C GLU A 98 2.73 12.64 20.83
N GLY A 99 3.74 13.10 20.09
CA GLY A 99 3.71 14.40 19.45
C GLY A 99 2.78 14.46 18.23
N LEU A 100 2.53 13.34 17.55
CA LEU A 100 1.52 13.28 16.49
C LEU A 100 0.11 13.56 17.03
N HIS A 101 -0.23 13.01 18.19
CA HIS A 101 -1.48 13.33 18.88
C HIS A 101 -1.49 14.80 19.37
N GLN A 102 -0.37 15.27 19.95
CA GLN A 102 -0.26 16.64 20.43
C GLN A 102 -0.38 17.68 19.30
N LEU A 103 0.03 17.34 18.08
CA LEU A 103 -0.10 18.21 16.90
C LEU A 103 -1.56 18.63 16.64
N LEU A 104 -2.52 17.81 17.07
CA LEU A 104 -3.94 18.09 16.92
C LEU A 104 -4.55 18.80 18.14
N ALA A 105 -3.79 19.19 19.17
CA ALA A 105 -4.33 19.73 20.43
C ALA A 105 -5.28 20.93 20.22
N GLY A 106 -5.00 21.79 19.24
CA GLY A 106 -5.82 22.97 18.92
C GLY A 106 -7.05 22.71 18.02
N PHE A 107 -7.31 21.46 17.62
CA PHE A 107 -8.42 21.10 16.74
C PHE A 107 -9.40 20.20 17.48
N GLU A 108 -10.70 20.47 17.37
CA GLU A 108 -11.72 19.58 17.94
C GLU A 108 -11.79 18.24 17.17
N ASP A 109 -11.67 18.32 15.83
CA ASP A 109 -11.67 17.15 14.97
C ASP A 109 -10.37 16.35 15.12
N LYS A 110 -10.51 15.11 15.61
CA LYS A 110 -9.41 14.12 15.71
C LYS A 110 -9.50 13.04 14.65
N SER A 111 -10.46 13.13 13.74
CA SER A 111 -10.65 12.13 12.70
C SER A 111 -9.49 12.14 11.72
N ALA A 112 -9.12 10.95 11.27
CA ALA A 112 -8.00 10.72 10.39
C ALA A 112 -8.27 9.50 9.52
N TYR A 113 -7.40 9.29 8.54
CA TYR A 113 -7.38 8.04 7.80
C TYR A 113 -5.94 7.64 7.50
N ALA A 114 -5.69 6.34 7.55
CA ALA A 114 -4.49 5.76 7.00
C ALA A 114 -4.75 5.38 5.54
N LEU A 115 -3.81 5.70 4.66
CA LEU A 115 -3.87 5.40 3.23
C LEU A 115 -2.62 4.60 2.83
N CYS A 116 -2.82 3.51 2.13
CA CYS A 116 -1.77 2.75 1.46
C CYS A 116 -2.03 2.80 -0.03
N THR A 117 -0.99 3.14 -0.80
CA THR A 117 -1.03 3.13 -2.26
C THR A 117 0.05 2.20 -2.75
N PHE A 118 -0.36 1.16 -3.49
CA PHE A 118 0.57 0.39 -4.32
C PHE A 118 0.55 0.97 -5.73
N ALA A 119 1.72 1.24 -6.28
CA ALA A 119 1.88 1.68 -7.65
C ALA A 119 2.65 0.64 -8.46
N PHE A 120 2.07 0.25 -9.59
CA PHE A 120 2.52 -0.86 -10.42
C PHE A 120 2.80 -0.40 -11.85
N SER A 121 3.92 -0.88 -12.40
CA SER A 121 4.29 -0.72 -13.80
C SER A 121 4.76 -2.05 -14.36
N THR A 122 4.49 -2.31 -15.63
CA THR A 122 5.04 -3.46 -16.38
C THR A 122 6.49 -3.25 -16.79
N GLY A 123 7.02 -2.04 -16.64
CA GLY A 123 8.30 -1.61 -17.19
C GLY A 123 8.19 -1.06 -18.63
N ASN A 124 7.04 -1.19 -19.28
CA ASN A 124 6.81 -0.58 -20.59
C ASN A 124 6.47 0.91 -20.43
N ALA A 125 7.30 1.79 -21.00
CA ALA A 125 7.10 3.24 -20.95
C ALA A 125 5.82 3.73 -21.66
N SER A 126 5.23 2.93 -22.56
CA SER A 126 3.96 3.26 -23.21
C SER A 126 2.73 2.90 -22.37
N GLU A 127 2.89 2.21 -21.25
CA GLU A 127 1.81 1.82 -20.36
C GLU A 127 1.79 2.71 -19.11
N PRO A 128 0.62 3.24 -18.70
CA PRO A 128 0.53 4.09 -17.52
C PRO A 128 0.73 3.26 -16.24
N VAL A 129 1.28 3.92 -15.21
CA VAL A 129 1.32 3.37 -13.85
C VAL A 129 -0.11 3.14 -13.36
N ARG A 130 -0.35 1.97 -12.74
CA ARG A 130 -1.62 1.64 -12.09
C ARG A 130 -1.49 1.81 -10.59
N LEU A 131 -2.50 2.44 -9.99
CA LEU A 131 -2.57 2.67 -8.56
C LEU A 131 -3.65 1.81 -7.92
N PHE A 132 -3.32 1.13 -6.83
CA PHE A 132 -4.21 0.35 -5.99
C PHE A 132 -4.21 0.96 -4.60
N ARG A 133 -5.37 1.31 -4.08
CA ARG A 133 -5.50 2.10 -2.85
C ARG A 133 -6.27 1.34 -1.80
N GLY A 134 -5.88 1.58 -0.57
CA GLY A 134 -6.62 1.09 0.58
C GLY A 134 -6.62 2.16 1.64
N ARG A 135 -7.81 2.51 2.11
CA ARG A 135 -8.00 3.52 3.14
C ARG A 135 -8.69 2.91 4.34
N THR A 136 -8.25 3.27 5.53
CA THR A 136 -8.92 2.94 6.80
C THR A 136 -9.15 4.22 7.57
N SER A 137 -10.42 4.55 7.82
CA SER A 137 -10.82 5.69 8.64
C SER A 137 -10.67 5.37 10.12
N GLY A 138 -10.45 6.40 10.92
CA GLY A 138 -10.24 6.29 12.35
C GLY A 138 -10.06 7.66 12.99
N ARG A 139 -9.41 7.66 14.14
CA ARG A 139 -9.09 8.87 14.90
C ARG A 139 -7.70 8.80 15.50
N ILE A 140 -7.09 9.96 15.69
CA ILE A 140 -5.82 10.11 16.40
C ILE A 140 -6.09 10.19 17.90
N VAL A 141 -5.38 9.37 18.66
CA VAL A 141 -5.57 9.21 20.10
C VAL A 141 -4.26 9.31 20.85
N VAL A 142 -4.35 9.53 22.16
CA VAL A 142 -3.19 9.35 23.05
C VAL A 142 -2.61 7.95 22.83
N PRO A 143 -1.29 7.81 22.60
CA PRO A 143 -0.70 6.54 22.20
C PRO A 143 -0.93 5.40 23.18
N ARG A 144 -1.28 4.21 22.66
CA ARG A 144 -1.42 2.97 23.43
C ARG A 144 -0.77 1.80 22.68
N GLY A 145 -0.50 0.71 23.38
CA GLY A 145 0.15 -0.48 22.79
C GLY A 145 1.66 -0.34 22.57
N CYS A 146 2.22 -1.26 21.77
CA CYS A 146 3.66 -1.36 21.53
C CYS A 146 4.19 -0.28 20.56
N ARG A 147 5.32 0.36 20.89
CA ARG A 147 5.93 1.44 20.09
C ARG A 147 6.86 0.96 18.97
N ASP A 148 6.98 -0.34 18.77
CA ASP A 148 7.91 -0.94 17.80
C ASP A 148 7.52 -0.70 16.33
N PHE A 149 6.29 -0.25 16.07
CA PHE A 149 5.78 -0.10 14.71
C PHE A 149 5.13 1.26 14.46
N GLY A 150 5.93 2.17 13.91
CA GLY A 150 5.41 3.35 13.23
C GLY A 150 4.53 4.25 14.11
N TRP A 151 3.43 4.69 13.52
CA TRP A 151 2.41 5.55 14.12
C TRP A 151 1.20 4.75 14.62
N ASP A 152 1.23 3.42 14.54
CA ASP A 152 0.13 2.55 14.98
C ASP A 152 -0.36 2.86 16.41
N PRO A 153 0.52 3.21 17.39
CA PRO A 153 0.07 3.51 18.74
C PRO A 153 -0.90 4.68 18.84
N CYS A 154 -0.84 5.66 17.92
CA CYS A 154 -1.70 6.84 17.98
C CYS A 154 -2.90 6.78 17.03
N PHE A 155 -3.14 5.66 16.33
CA PHE A 155 -4.25 5.53 15.40
C PHE A 155 -5.23 4.46 15.87
N GLN A 156 -6.47 4.88 16.16
CA GLN A 156 -7.59 4.00 16.49
C GLN A 156 -8.53 3.92 15.29
N PRO A 157 -8.65 2.76 14.61
CA PRO A 157 -9.56 2.60 13.48
C PRO A 157 -11.03 2.67 13.92
N ASP A 158 -11.90 3.12 13.03
CA ASP A 158 -13.34 3.15 13.29
C ASP A 158 -13.88 1.72 13.50
N GLY A 159 -14.81 1.58 14.46
CA GLY A 159 -15.40 0.29 14.86
C GLY A 159 -14.60 -0.48 15.91
N TYR A 160 -13.48 0.07 16.39
CA TYR A 160 -12.64 -0.54 17.42
C TYR A 160 -12.30 0.46 18.54
N GLU A 161 -12.05 -0.08 19.75
CA GLU A 161 -11.54 0.69 20.89
C GLU A 161 -10.00 0.57 21.05
N GLN A 162 -9.41 -0.39 20.36
CA GLN A 162 -7.96 -0.62 20.31
C GLN A 162 -7.31 0.27 19.26
N THR A 163 -6.08 0.71 19.54
CA THR A 163 -5.17 1.25 18.53
C THR A 163 -4.63 0.13 17.65
N PHE A 164 -4.11 0.43 16.46
CA PHE A 164 -3.45 -0.58 15.64
C PHE A 164 -2.31 -1.32 16.36
N ALA A 165 -1.64 -0.67 17.32
CA ALA A 165 -0.56 -1.27 18.10
C ALA A 165 -1.05 -2.20 19.23
N GLU A 166 -2.34 -2.17 19.57
CA GLU A 166 -2.99 -3.05 20.54
C GLU A 166 -3.72 -4.22 19.87
N MET A 167 -3.93 -4.16 18.56
CA MET A 167 -4.58 -5.22 17.79
C MET A 167 -3.62 -6.37 17.51
N SER A 168 -4.14 -7.59 17.46
CA SER A 168 -3.37 -8.70 16.91
C SER A 168 -3.08 -8.48 15.42
N LYS A 169 -2.03 -9.12 14.91
CA LYS A 169 -1.68 -9.02 13.48
C LYS A 169 -2.83 -9.45 12.56
N ALA A 170 -3.59 -10.47 12.94
CA ALA A 170 -4.74 -10.95 12.17
C ALA A 170 -5.88 -9.92 12.11
N GLU A 171 -6.25 -9.34 13.26
CA GLU A 171 -7.30 -8.31 13.32
C GLU A 171 -6.89 -7.05 12.56
N LYS A 172 -5.66 -6.58 12.75
CA LYS A 172 -5.12 -5.44 12.01
C LYS A 172 -5.15 -5.71 10.51
N ASN A 173 -4.66 -6.88 10.07
CA ASN A 173 -4.63 -7.22 8.66
C ASN A 173 -6.01 -7.20 8.03
N ALA A 174 -7.07 -7.66 8.72
CA ALA A 174 -8.43 -7.66 8.18
C ALA A 174 -8.96 -6.25 7.80
N ILE A 175 -8.47 -5.20 8.46
CA ILE A 175 -8.97 -3.82 8.26
C ILE A 175 -7.91 -2.84 7.79
N SER A 176 -6.64 -3.23 7.70
CA SER A 176 -5.54 -2.34 7.40
C SER A 176 -5.65 -1.72 6.00
N PRO A 177 -5.14 -0.50 5.79
CA PRO A 177 -5.11 0.11 4.47
C PRO A 177 -4.27 -0.73 3.49
N ARG A 178 -3.20 -1.38 3.97
CA ARG A 178 -2.36 -2.26 3.14
C ARG A 178 -3.13 -3.46 2.62
N PHE A 179 -3.91 -4.13 3.47
CA PHE A 179 -4.74 -5.26 3.05
C PHE A 179 -5.77 -4.84 2.01
N ARG A 180 -6.45 -3.71 2.21
CA ARG A 180 -7.42 -3.17 1.26
C ARG A 180 -6.77 -2.87 -0.10
N ALA A 181 -5.58 -2.26 -0.10
CA ALA A 181 -4.85 -1.96 -1.33
C ALA A 181 -4.35 -3.23 -2.06
N LEU A 182 -3.86 -4.22 -1.30
CA LEU A 182 -3.45 -5.51 -1.86
C LEU A 182 -4.63 -6.32 -2.38
N ARG A 183 -5.82 -6.16 -1.82
CA ARG A 183 -7.04 -6.75 -2.37
C ARG A 183 -7.39 -6.18 -3.74
N GLU A 184 -7.32 -4.87 -3.93
CA GLU A 184 -7.49 -4.27 -5.26
C GLU A 184 -6.43 -4.78 -6.26
N LEU A 185 -5.17 -4.94 -5.81
CA LEU A 185 -4.11 -5.56 -6.60
C LEU A 185 -4.45 -7.01 -6.97
N GLN A 186 -4.89 -7.84 -6.02
CA GLN A 186 -5.28 -9.22 -6.27
C GLN A 186 -6.45 -9.32 -7.25
N GLU A 187 -7.48 -8.48 -7.11
CA GLU A 187 -8.63 -8.45 -8.00
C GLU A 187 -8.23 -8.08 -9.43
N TYR A 188 -7.30 -7.12 -9.58
CA TYR A 188 -6.73 -6.76 -10.87
C TYR A 188 -6.03 -7.95 -11.54
N PHE A 189 -5.19 -8.68 -10.80
CA PHE A 189 -4.50 -9.85 -11.34
C PHE A 189 -5.46 -11.03 -11.58
N GLY A 190 -6.41 -11.29 -10.69
CA GLY A 190 -7.38 -12.38 -10.80
C GLY A 190 -8.39 -12.21 -11.93
N GLY A 191 -8.94 -11.00 -12.10
CA GLY A 191 -9.89 -10.69 -13.18
C GLY A 191 -9.25 -10.69 -14.59
N LEU A 192 -7.92 -10.75 -14.67
CA LEU A 192 -7.17 -10.83 -15.92
C LEU A 192 -6.79 -12.27 -16.30
N ILE A 193 -6.78 -13.21 -15.35
CA ILE A 193 -6.58 -14.64 -15.63
C ILE A 193 -7.88 -15.26 -16.16
N SER A 194 -9.01 -14.97 -15.51
CA SER A 194 -10.32 -15.51 -15.92
C SER A 194 -10.74 -15.11 -17.32
N LYS A 195 -10.43 -13.89 -17.77
CA LYS A 195 -10.70 -13.43 -19.15
C LYS A 195 -9.89 -14.17 -20.21
N ASN A 196 -8.69 -14.64 -19.88
CA ASN A 196 -7.83 -15.35 -20.83
C ASN A 196 -8.26 -16.82 -20.99
N ASP A 197 -8.78 -17.45 -19.94
CA ASP A 197 -9.30 -18.82 -20.00
C ASP A 197 -10.56 -18.90 -20.87
N ASP A 198 -11.43 -17.87 -20.82
CA ASP A 198 -12.62 -17.77 -21.66
C ASP A 198 -12.29 -17.53 -23.15
N GLU A 199 -11.29 -16.70 -23.46
CA GLU A 199 -10.84 -16.48 -24.85
C GLU A 199 -10.13 -17.70 -25.47
N HIS A 200 -9.40 -18.47 -24.66
CA HIS A 200 -8.79 -19.73 -25.12
C HIS A 200 -9.84 -20.84 -25.32
N ALA A 201 -10.87 -20.92 -24.48
CA ALA A 201 -11.95 -21.89 -24.63
C ALA A 201 -12.79 -21.65 -25.91
N GLN A 202 -13.00 -20.39 -26.32
CA GLN A 202 -13.76 -20.06 -27.53
C GLN A 202 -12.98 -20.27 -28.84
N ARG A 203 -11.65 -20.33 -28.81
CA ARG A 203 -10.82 -20.63 -30.00
C ARG A 203 -10.61 -22.12 -30.25
N GLY A 204 -10.94 -22.99 -29.29
CA GLY A 204 -10.75 -24.45 -29.39
C GLY A 204 -11.92 -25.24 -29.98
N SER A 205 -13.05 -24.60 -30.28
CA SER A 205 -14.28 -25.27 -30.75
C SER A 205 -14.61 -25.05 -32.23
N GLY A 206 -13.63 -24.62 -33.03
CA GLY A 206 -13.83 -24.22 -34.42
C GLY A 206 -12.88 -24.92 -35.39
N GLU A 207 -12.70 -26.24 -35.28
CA GLU A 207 -12.20 -27.10 -36.36
C GLU A 207 -12.64 -28.54 -36.09
N GLY A 208 -13.68 -28.96 -36.81
CA GLY A 208 -14.28 -30.29 -36.79
C GLY A 208 -15.34 -30.39 -37.89
#